data_AF-A0A2V9C848-F1
#
_entry.id   AF-A0A2V9C848-F1
#
_cell.length_a   1.000
_cell.length_b   1.000
_cell.length_c   1.000
_cell.angle_alpha   90.00
_cell.angle_beta   90.00
_cell.angle_gamma   90.00
#
_symmetry.space_group_name_H-M   'P 1'
#
loop_
_entity.id
_entity.type
_entity.pdbx_description
1 polymer ?
#
loop_
_entity_poly.entity_id
_entity_poly.type
_entity_poly.pdbx_seq_one_letter_code
_entity_poly.pdbx_strand_id
1 'polypeptide(L)'
;MRPFFEPKIDYESTTYSACFVQVKMAVSNAYIAGRNAFPPVARPPISTTPPVNAKYVTAVAYDQTSATAVSVVLVLGNTGNTNIDGKFLGAFGVGQIDGTVRGICGTACSAASTAACAVTALYQYLPAYCRH
;
A
#
# COMPACT_ATOMS: atom_id res chain seq x y z
N MET A 1 -35.81 -11.50 17.62
CA MET A 1 -35.51 -10.83 16.34
C MET A 1 -34.48 -9.74 16.63
N ARG A 2 -33.21 -9.98 16.30
CA ARG A 2 -32.17 -8.95 16.40
C ARG A 2 -32.12 -8.26 15.04
N PRO A 3 -32.09 -6.92 14.97
CA PRO A 3 -32.10 -6.22 13.71
C PRO A 3 -30.81 -6.55 12.96
N PHE A 4 -30.98 -7.06 11.74
CA PHE A 4 -29.91 -7.26 10.77
C PHE A 4 -29.42 -5.86 10.38
N PHE A 5 -28.39 -5.39 11.08
CA PHE A 5 -27.70 -4.16 10.77
C PHE A 5 -26.92 -4.43 9.49
N GLU A 6 -27.47 -4.01 8.36
CA GLU A 6 -26.78 -4.07 7.07
C GLU A 6 -25.58 -3.10 7.15
N PRO A 7 -24.32 -3.60 7.15
CA PRO A 7 -23.19 -2.72 7.27
C PRO A 7 -22.94 -2.07 5.92
N LYS A 8 -23.33 -0.80 5.77
CA LYS A 8 -23.00 0.05 4.61
C LYS A 8 -21.51 0.42 4.53
N ILE A 9 -20.61 -0.27 5.25
CA ILE A 9 -19.23 0.21 5.45
C ILE A 9 -18.17 -0.54 4.63
N ASP A 10 -18.40 -1.69 3.99
CA ASP A 10 -17.23 -2.58 3.83
C ASP A 10 -16.71 -2.86 2.42
N TYR A 11 -17.33 -2.38 1.34
CA TYR A 11 -16.87 -2.78 -0.01
C TYR A 11 -15.59 -2.06 -0.46
N GLU A 12 -15.47 -0.76 -0.19
CA GLU A 12 -14.29 0.03 -0.60
C GLU A 12 -13.08 -0.24 0.31
N SER A 13 -13.27 -0.32 1.63
CA SER A 13 -12.19 -0.63 2.60
C SER A 13 -11.61 -2.05 2.42
N THR A 14 -12.46 -3.03 2.14
CA THR A 14 -12.02 -4.41 1.90
C THR A 14 -11.22 -4.54 0.60
N THR A 15 -11.57 -3.77 -0.44
CA THR A 15 -10.85 -3.78 -1.72
C THR A 15 -9.44 -3.19 -1.59
N TYR A 16 -9.28 -2.09 -0.85
CA TYR A 16 -7.95 -1.53 -0.56
C TYR A 16 -7.10 -2.48 0.31
N SER A 17 -7.71 -3.08 1.33
CA SER A 17 -7.04 -4.08 2.18
C SER A 17 -6.60 -5.30 1.37
N ALA A 18 -7.45 -5.81 0.47
CA ALA A 18 -7.13 -6.94 -0.38
C ALA A 18 -5.98 -6.66 -1.35
N CYS A 19 -5.98 -5.49 -2.00
CA CYS A 19 -4.87 -5.08 -2.89
C CYS A 19 -3.55 -4.99 -2.12
N PHE A 20 -3.60 -4.43 -0.91
CA PHE A 20 -2.43 -4.28 -0.05
C PHE A 20 -1.88 -5.62 0.47
N VAL A 21 -2.76 -6.57 0.80
CA VAL A 21 -2.37 -7.93 1.19
C VAL A 21 -1.68 -8.66 0.04
N GLN A 22 -2.22 -8.55 -1.18
CA GLN A 22 -1.61 -9.15 -2.38
C GLN A 22 -0.22 -8.57 -2.64
N VAL A 23 -0.06 -7.25 -2.55
CA VAL A 23 1.24 -6.57 -2.69
C VAL A 23 2.23 -7.04 -1.63
N LYS A 24 1.81 -7.08 -0.35
CA LYS A 24 2.66 -7.57 0.75
C LYS A 24 3.14 -9.00 0.52
N MET A 25 2.27 -9.89 0.06
CA MET A 25 2.63 -11.28 -0.22
C MET A 25 3.62 -11.39 -1.39
N ALA A 26 3.38 -10.67 -2.49
CA ALA A 26 4.27 -10.68 -3.65
C ALA A 26 5.67 -10.13 -3.31
N VAL A 27 5.74 -9.01 -2.59
CA VAL A 27 6.99 -8.38 -2.18
C VAL A 27 7.76 -9.24 -1.18
N SER A 28 7.06 -9.86 -0.21
CA SER A 28 7.70 -10.76 0.77
C SER A 28 8.22 -12.04 0.12
N ASN A 29 7.46 -12.63 -0.80
CA ASN A 29 7.90 -13.81 -1.53
C ASN A 29 9.11 -13.50 -2.42
N ALA A 30 9.11 -12.33 -3.07
CA ALA A 30 10.25 -11.88 -3.87
C ALA A 30 11.51 -11.62 -3.03
N TYR A 31 11.37 -11.13 -1.80
CA TYR A 31 12.47 -10.95 -0.86
C TYR A 31 13.15 -12.28 -0.50
N ILE A 32 12.35 -13.30 -0.18
CA ILE A 32 12.84 -14.65 0.15
C ILE A 32 13.48 -15.28 -1.09
N ALA A 33 12.81 -15.22 -2.25
CA ALA A 33 13.34 -15.75 -3.51
C ALA A 33 14.64 -15.04 -3.94
N GLY A 34 14.77 -13.75 -3.60
CA GLY A 34 15.97 -12.93 -3.83
C GLY A 34 17.11 -13.17 -2.85
N ARG A 35 17.04 -14.19 -1.97
CA ARG A 35 18.03 -14.46 -0.91
C ARG A 35 18.20 -13.26 0.03
N ASN A 36 17.10 -12.79 0.60
CA ASN A 36 17.03 -11.63 1.50
C ASN A 36 17.35 -10.29 0.82
N ALA A 37 16.98 -10.18 -0.47
CA ALA A 37 17.08 -8.94 -1.22
C ALA A 37 15.78 -8.66 -1.99
N PHE A 38 15.27 -7.43 -1.86
CA PHE A 38 14.15 -6.97 -2.68
C PHE A 38 14.56 -6.82 -4.16
N PRO A 39 13.64 -7.04 -5.11
CA PRO A 39 13.92 -6.77 -6.51
C PRO A 39 14.17 -5.27 -6.79
N PRO A 40 15.02 -4.93 -7.78
CA PRO A 40 15.22 -3.57 -8.22
C PRO A 40 13.97 -2.96 -8.85
N VAL A 41 13.90 -1.62 -8.82
CA VAL A 41 12.81 -0.84 -9.43
C VAL A 41 12.61 -1.17 -10.91
N ALA A 42 13.68 -1.54 -11.62
CA ALA A 42 13.62 -1.97 -13.02
C ALA A 42 12.92 -3.32 -13.23
N ARG A 43 12.74 -4.13 -12.17
CA ARG A 43 12.08 -5.43 -12.22
C ARG A 43 11.20 -5.64 -10.98
N PRO A 44 10.13 -4.83 -10.83
CA PRO A 44 9.29 -4.88 -9.66
C PRO A 44 8.56 -6.24 -9.58
N PRO A 45 8.34 -6.79 -8.37
CA PRO A 45 7.61 -8.05 -8.20
C PRO A 45 6.09 -7.90 -8.36
N ILE A 46 5.62 -6.66 -8.57
CA ILE A 46 4.21 -6.30 -8.74
C ILE A 46 4.04 -5.47 -10.01
N SER A 47 2.82 -5.46 -10.56
CA SER A 47 2.47 -4.50 -11.62
C SER A 47 2.45 -3.09 -11.04
N THR A 48 3.23 -2.18 -11.62
CA THR A 48 3.17 -0.73 -11.34
C THR A 48 2.11 -0.02 -12.19
N THR A 49 1.55 -0.72 -13.18
CA THR A 49 0.40 -0.25 -13.94
C THR A 49 -0.88 -0.58 -13.16
N PRO A 50 -1.72 0.42 -12.84
CA PRO A 50 -3.03 0.19 -12.26
C PRO A 50 -3.88 -0.66 -13.21
N PRO A 51 -4.58 -1.68 -12.70
CA PRO A 51 -5.47 -2.47 -13.52
C PRO A 51 -6.66 -1.60 -14.00
N VAL A 52 -7.20 -1.88 -15.17
CA VAL A 52 -8.22 -1.04 -15.85
C VAL A 52 -9.50 -0.84 -15.02
N ASN A 53 -9.79 -1.77 -14.11
CA ASN A 53 -10.93 -1.71 -13.19
C ASN A 53 -10.63 -0.94 -11.88
N ALA A 54 -9.42 -0.42 -11.69
CA ALA A 54 -9.09 0.41 -10.54
C ALA A 54 -9.70 1.81 -10.70
N LYS A 55 -10.81 2.05 -10.00
CA LYS A 55 -11.54 3.33 -10.08
C LYS A 55 -10.80 4.48 -9.38
N TYR A 56 -10.18 4.19 -8.24
CA TYR A 56 -9.64 5.20 -7.32
C TYR A 56 -8.12 5.16 -7.14
N VAL A 57 -7.46 4.16 -7.72
CA VAL A 57 -5.98 4.08 -7.75
C VAL A 57 -5.53 4.50 -9.13
N THR A 58 -4.86 5.64 -9.22
CA THR A 58 -4.45 6.24 -10.50
C THR A 58 -3.02 5.89 -10.88
N ALA A 59 -2.18 5.51 -9.92
CA ALA A 59 -0.83 5.01 -10.15
C ALA A 59 -0.36 4.13 -8.98
N VAL A 60 0.56 3.20 -9.27
CA VAL A 60 1.26 2.40 -8.26
C VAL A 60 2.75 2.57 -8.48
N ALA A 61 3.42 3.20 -7.52
CA ALA A 61 4.87 3.36 -7.51
C ALA A 61 5.50 2.25 -6.65
N TYR A 62 6.56 1.66 -7.15
CA TYR A 62 7.42 0.73 -6.42
C TYR A 62 8.80 1.35 -6.33
N ASP A 63 9.36 1.47 -5.14
CA ASP A 63 10.70 1.97 -4.91
C ASP A 63 11.51 0.96 -4.07
N GLN A 64 12.78 0.81 -4.41
CA GLN A 64 13.74 0.04 -3.63
C GLN A 64 14.84 0.98 -3.17
N THR A 65 14.77 1.40 -1.91
CA THR A 65 15.81 2.24 -1.30
C THR A 65 17.09 1.46 -1.03
N SER A 66 16.97 0.15 -0.75
CA SER A 66 18.11 -0.76 -0.59
C SER A 66 17.69 -2.21 -0.78
N ALA A 67 18.66 -3.15 -0.77
CA ALA A 67 18.38 -4.58 -0.79
C ALA A 67 17.37 -5.01 0.31
N THR A 68 17.32 -4.31 1.44
CA THR A 68 16.49 -4.66 2.58
C THR A 68 15.40 -3.64 2.90
N ALA A 69 15.18 -2.64 2.04
CA ALA A 69 14.12 -1.64 2.23
C ALA A 69 13.39 -1.34 0.92
N VAL A 70 12.07 -1.40 0.98
CA VAL A 70 11.17 -1.24 -0.17
C VAL A 70 9.96 -0.41 0.21
N SER A 71 9.43 0.34 -0.74
CA SER A 71 8.13 0.98 -0.60
C SER A 71 7.24 0.73 -1.81
N VAL A 72 5.94 0.62 -1.55
CA VAL A 72 4.91 0.57 -2.57
C VAL A 72 3.90 1.65 -2.26
N VAL A 73 3.80 2.65 -3.13
CA VAL A 73 2.93 3.80 -2.91
C VAL A 73 1.83 3.81 -3.96
N LEU A 74 0.58 3.81 -3.49
CA LEU A 74 -0.60 3.99 -4.31
C LEU A 74 -0.96 5.48 -4.35
N VAL A 75 -1.22 5.98 -5.55
CA VAL A 75 -1.76 7.33 -5.76
C VAL A 75 -3.28 7.23 -5.82
N LEU A 76 -3.95 7.98 -4.95
CA LEU A 76 -5.40 8.00 -4.87
C LEU A 76 -5.97 9.16 -5.71
N GLY A 77 -7.08 8.91 -6.38
CA GLY A 77 -7.75 9.89 -7.24
C GLY A 77 -9.17 9.48 -7.58
N ASN A 78 -9.87 10.31 -8.36
CA ASN A 78 -11.22 10.07 -8.88
C ASN A 78 -12.29 9.78 -7.81
N THR A 79 -12.08 10.20 -6.55
CA THR A 79 -13.09 10.08 -5.49
C THR A 79 -14.02 11.29 -5.44
N GLY A 80 -13.59 12.43 -6.00
CA GLY A 80 -14.31 13.71 -5.88
C GLY A 80 -14.10 14.41 -4.54
N ASN A 81 -13.19 13.90 -3.70
CA ASN A 81 -12.87 14.45 -2.39
C ASN A 81 -11.41 14.90 -2.35
N THR A 82 -11.19 16.20 -2.18
CA THR A 82 -9.84 16.82 -2.15
C THR A 82 -8.97 16.35 -0.99
N ASN A 83 -9.56 15.71 0.03
CA ASN A 83 -8.82 15.10 1.13
C ASN A 83 -8.23 13.73 0.78
N ILE A 84 -8.65 13.12 -0.33
CA ILE A 84 -8.21 11.79 -0.80
C ILE A 84 -7.53 11.91 -2.17
N ASP A 85 -8.11 12.70 -3.07
CA ASP A 85 -7.58 12.88 -4.42
C ASP A 85 -6.23 13.59 -4.39
N GLY A 86 -5.26 13.02 -5.10
CA GLY A 86 -3.87 13.49 -5.12
C GLY A 86 -3.07 13.12 -3.87
N LYS A 87 -3.61 12.28 -2.98
CA LYS A 87 -2.91 11.79 -1.80
C LYS A 87 -2.35 10.39 -2.04
N PHE A 88 -1.49 9.96 -1.11
CA PHE A 88 -0.71 8.76 -1.27
C PHE A 88 -0.87 7.81 -0.08
N LEU A 89 -1.07 6.53 -0.38
CA LEU A 89 -1.10 5.45 0.61
C LEU A 89 0.09 4.52 0.36
N GLY A 90 0.87 4.22 1.39
CA GLY A 90 2.12 3.49 1.29
C GLY A 90 2.13 2.16 2.05
N ALA A 91 2.76 1.16 1.45
CA ALA A 91 3.32 -0.01 2.10
C ALA A 91 4.82 0.20 2.22
N PHE A 92 5.37 0.11 3.43
CA PHE A 92 6.80 0.23 3.65
C PHE A 92 7.30 -1.08 4.24
N GLY A 93 8.21 -1.76 3.52
CA GLY A 93 8.75 -3.05 3.90
C GLY A 93 10.21 -2.93 4.30
N VAL A 94 10.56 -3.52 5.45
CA VAL A 94 11.94 -3.70 5.87
C VAL A 94 12.22 -5.19 6.04
N GLY A 95 13.11 -5.69 5.20
CA GLY A 95 13.61 -7.06 5.28
C GLY A 95 14.44 -7.26 6.54
N GLN A 96 14.23 -8.39 7.20
CA GLN A 96 14.93 -8.81 8.40
C GLN A 96 15.93 -9.91 8.05
N ILE A 97 16.98 -10.06 8.86
CA ILE A 97 18.04 -11.05 8.65
C ILE A 97 17.52 -12.50 8.73
N ASP A 98 16.41 -12.72 9.42
CA ASP A 98 15.70 -14.00 9.54
C ASP A 98 14.88 -14.38 8.29
N GLY A 99 14.91 -13.53 7.25
CA GLY A 99 14.16 -13.74 5.99
C GLY A 99 12.72 -13.25 6.05
N THR A 100 12.27 -12.68 7.17
CA THR A 100 10.94 -12.07 7.28
C THR A 100 10.94 -10.63 6.76
N VAL A 101 9.77 -10.13 6.37
CA VAL A 101 9.59 -8.72 5.99
C VAL A 101 8.65 -8.06 6.99
N ARG A 102 9.15 -7.04 7.69
CA ARG A 102 8.34 -6.19 8.56
C ARG A 102 7.68 -5.11 7.69
N GLY A 103 6.36 -5.18 7.55
CA GLY A 103 5.59 -4.24 6.74
C GLY A 103 4.80 -3.24 7.59
N ILE A 104 4.96 -1.95 7.31
CA ILE A 104 4.13 -0.86 7.84
C ILE A 104 3.15 -0.42 6.75
N CYS A 105 1.89 -0.23 7.12
CA CYS A 105 0.95 0.54 6.31
C CYS A 105 0.92 1.95 6.84
N GLY A 106 0.97 2.96 5.97
CA GLY A 106 0.93 4.35 6.39
C GLY A 106 0.57 5.26 5.23
N THR A 107 0.35 6.53 5.52
CA THR A 107 0.23 7.54 4.48
C THR A 107 1.61 7.90 3.93
N ALA A 108 1.66 8.39 2.69
CA ALA A 108 2.91 8.82 2.04
C ALA A 108 2.84 10.32 1.69
N CYS A 109 3.99 11.00 1.71
CA CYS A 109 4.08 12.41 1.33
C CYS A 109 4.15 12.57 -0.22
N SER A 110 4.63 11.54 -0.92
CA SER A 110 4.86 11.53 -2.36
C SER A 110 4.88 10.10 -2.91
N ALA A 111 4.77 9.94 -4.24
CA ALA A 111 4.85 8.64 -4.90
C ALA A 111 6.21 7.93 -4.71
N ALA A 112 7.29 8.67 -4.49
CA ALA A 112 8.63 8.15 -4.23
C ALA A 112 8.97 8.07 -2.73
N SER A 113 7.96 8.17 -1.85
CA SER A 113 8.21 8.09 -0.40
C SER A 113 8.73 6.71 -0.03
N THR A 114 9.79 6.69 0.77
CA THR A 114 10.44 5.47 1.27
C THR A 114 10.09 5.18 2.73
N ALA A 115 9.34 6.08 3.37
CA ALA A 115 8.83 5.96 4.73
C ALA A 115 7.42 6.55 4.86
N ALA A 116 6.71 6.14 5.90
CA ALA A 116 5.40 6.69 6.24
C ALA A 116 5.52 8.17 6.62
N CYS A 117 4.47 8.92 6.30
CA CYS A 117 4.35 10.35 6.46
C CYS A 117 2.97 10.64 7.02
N ALA A 118 2.84 11.51 8.03
CA ALA A 118 1.58 11.75 8.73
C ALA A 118 0.62 12.66 7.94
N VAL A 119 -0.04 12.12 6.90
CA VAL A 119 -1.09 12.84 6.16
C VAL A 119 -2.41 12.69 6.90
N THR A 120 -2.57 13.50 7.97
CA THR A 120 -3.70 13.42 8.90
C THR A 120 -5.07 13.58 8.23
N ALA A 121 -5.14 14.33 7.13
CA ALA A 121 -6.35 14.47 6.31
C ALA A 121 -6.89 13.12 5.80
N LEU A 122 -6.04 12.09 5.67
CA LEU A 122 -6.45 10.75 5.22
C LEU A 122 -6.91 9.84 6.36
N TYR A 123 -6.57 10.16 7.62
CA TYR A 123 -6.73 9.22 8.73
C TYR A 123 -8.16 8.79 8.98
N GLN A 124 -9.13 9.68 8.72
CA GLN A 124 -10.55 9.36 8.87
C GLN A 124 -11.07 8.35 7.82
N TYR A 125 -10.37 8.20 6.70
CA TYR A 125 -10.71 7.26 5.63
C TYR A 125 -9.91 5.95 5.72
N LEU A 126 -8.95 5.89 6.66
CA LEU A 126 -8.07 4.75 6.83
C LEU A 126 -8.41 3.94 8.09
N PRO A 127 -8.23 2.62 8.03
CA PRO A 127 -8.19 1.78 9.23
C PRO A 127 -7.07 2.22 10.17
N ALA A 128 -7.25 2.00 11.48
CA ALA A 128 -6.31 2.43 12.50
C ALA A 128 -4.86 1.96 12.25
N TYR A 129 -4.68 0.77 11.67
CA TYR A 129 -3.36 0.18 11.38
C TYR A 129 -2.61 0.84 10.20
N CYS A 130 -3.26 1.73 9.44
CA CYS A 130 -2.67 2.50 8.35
C CYS A 130 -2.54 3.99 8.68
N ARG A 131 -2.82 4.41 9.91
CA ARG A 131 -2.75 5.81 10.37
C ARG A 131 -1.36 6.14 10.90
N HIS A 132 -0.34 5.95 10.07
CA HIS A 132 1.07 6.21 10.36
C HIS A 132 1.64 7.19 9.35
#